data_AF-A0A7V4LSJ2-F1
#
_entry.id   AF-A0A7V4LSJ2-F1
#
_cell.length_a   1.000
_cell.length_b   1.000
_cell.length_c   1.000
_cell.angle_alpha   90.00
_cell.angle_beta   90.00
_cell.angle_gamma   90.00
#
_symmetry.space_group_name_H-M   'P 1'
#
loop_
_entity.id
_entity.type
_entity.pdbx_description
1 polymer ?
#
loop_
_entity_poly.entity_id
_entity_poly.type
_entity_poly.pdbx_seq_one_letter_code
_entity_poly.pdbx_strand_id
1 'polypeptide(L)' 'MAVVDRNLLRLAAYEMLHRPDIPPVVSINEAVDIAKKYSTDDSGKFVNGILDSLRKELLRPARQPTETPGPTTA' A
#
# COMPACT_ATOMS: atom_id res chain seq x y z
N MET A 1 13.34 -1.42 -12.90
CA MET A 1 11.99 -1.33 -12.31
C MET A 1 11.06 -0.78 -13.37
N ALA A 2 9.96 -1.47 -13.66
CA ALA A 2 9.01 -1.02 -14.67
C ALA A 2 8.31 0.27 -14.22
N VAL A 3 7.78 1.04 -15.17
CA VAL A 3 7.03 2.28 -14.87
C VAL A 3 5.80 1.95 -14.00
N VAL A 4 5.18 0.80 -14.25
CA VAL A 4 4.03 0.28 -13.50
C VAL A 4 4.40 0.03 -12.03
N ASP A 5 5.48 -0.72 -11.76
CA ASP A 5 5.93 -1.00 -10.39
C ASP A 5 6.12 0.30 -9.59
N ARG A 6 6.75 1.32 -10.20
CA ARG A 6 7.01 2.61 -9.56
C ARG A 6 5.72 3.32 -9.15
N ASN A 7 4.72 3.30 -10.03
CA ASN A 7 3.45 3.96 -9.76
C ASN A 7 2.67 3.21 -8.68
N LEU A 8 2.71 1.87 -8.68
CA LEU A 8 2.08 1.03 -7.66
C LEU A 8 2.71 1.24 -6.28
N LEU A 9 4.04 1.27 -6.20
CA LEU A 9 4.73 1.54 -4.94
C LEU A 9 4.36 2.90 -4.36
N ARG A 10 4.24 3.94 -5.20
CA ARG A 10 3.83 5.28 -4.76
C ARG A 10 2.39 5.33 -4.28
N LEU A 11 1.48 4.71 -5.04
CA LEU A 11 0.06 4.67 -4.71
C LEU A 11 -0.17 3.93 -3.39
N ALA A 12 0.35 2.71 -3.26
CA ALA A 12 0.20 1.91 -2.06
C ALA A 12 0.88 2.57 -0.85
N ALA A 13 2.07 3.15 -1.02
CA ALA A 13 2.72 3.90 0.06
C ALA A 13 1.89 5.11 0.52
N TYR A 14 1.30 5.86 -0.42
CA TYR A 14 0.42 6.98 -0.09
C TYR A 14 -0.80 6.51 0.71
N GLU A 15 -1.49 5.45 0.28
CA GLU A 15 -2.62 4.90 1.03
C GLU A 15 -2.19 4.42 2.42
N MET A 16 -1.06 3.72 2.50
CA MET A 16 -0.50 3.21 3.74
C MET A 16 -0.16 4.32 4.75
N LEU A 17 0.35 5.47 4.29
CA LEU A 17 0.80 6.57 5.13
C LEU A 17 -0.26 7.63 5.42
N HIS A 18 -1.21 7.85 4.50
CA HIS A 18 -2.10 9.02 4.53
C HIS A 18 -3.58 8.67 4.44
N ARG A 19 -3.95 7.41 4.16
CA ARG A 19 -5.35 6.95 4.12
C ARG A 19 -5.65 6.06 5.32
N PRO A 20 -6.05 6.64 6.45
CA PRO A 20 -6.36 5.87 7.66
C PRO A 20 -7.56 4.94 7.42
N ASP A 21 -8.47 5.32 6.53
CA ASP A 21 -9.65 4.55 6.11
C ASP A 21 -9.34 3.27 5.33
N ILE A 22 -8.11 3.10 4.82
CA ILE A 22 -7.69 1.93 4.06
C ILE A 22 -6.72 1.09 4.90
N PRO A 23 -7.01 -0.21 5.14
CA PRO A 23 -6.08 -1.12 5.80
C PRO A 23 -4.81 -1.34 4.95
N PRO A 24 -3.60 -1.26 5.53
CA PRO A 24 -2.35 -1.47 4.79
C PRO A 24 -2.29 -2.77 3.98
N VAL A 25 -2.84 -3.87 4.50
CA VAL A 25 -2.83 -5.18 3.80
C VAL A 25 -3.66 -5.14 2.51
N VAL A 26 -4.72 -4.34 2.46
CA VAL A 26 -5.54 -4.20 1.25
C VAL A 26 -4.73 -3.49 0.17
N SER A 27 -4.09 -2.36 0.49
CA SER A 27 -3.22 -1.64 -0.45
C SER A 27 -2.08 -2.50 -1.00
N ILE A 28 -1.49 -3.38 -0.18
CA ILE A 28 -0.46 -4.33 -0.62
C ILE A 28 -1.02 -5.34 -1.61
N ASN A 29 -2.14 -5.99 -1.26
CA ASN A 29 -2.73 -7.03 -2.10
C ASN A 29 -3.13 -6.49 -3.48
N GLU A 30 -3.80 -5.34 -3.52
CA GLU A 30 -4.21 -4.70 -4.78
C GLU A 30 -3.00 -4.29 -5.64
N ALA A 31 -1.97 -3.71 -5.01
CA ALA A 31 -0.75 -3.36 -5.73
C ALA A 31 -0.05 -4.61 -6.33
N VAL A 32 -0.01 -5.72 -5.60
CA VAL A 32 0.57 -6.98 -6.06
C VAL A 32 -0.21 -7.57 -7.23
N ASP A 33 -1.54 -7.55 -7.17
CA ASP A 33 -2.38 -8.12 -8.22
C ASP A 33 -2.36 -7.28 -9.50
N ILE A 34 -2.31 -5.95 -9.38
CA ILE A 34 -2.09 -5.05 -10.53
C ILE A 34 -0.68 -5.27 -11.11
N ALA A 35 0.35 -5.45 -10.28
CA ALA A 35 1.71 -5.72 -10.75
C ALA A 35 1.80 -7.03 -11.56
N LYS A 36 1.18 -8.12 -11.09
CA LYS A 36 1.11 -9.40 -11.82
C LYS A 36 0.40 -9.27 -13.17
N LYS A 37 -0.62 -8.40 -13.24
CA LYS A 37 -1.46 -8.27 -14.44
C LYS A 37 -0.85 -7.37 -15.52
N TYR A 38 -0.11 -6.33 -15.13
CA TYR A 38 0.30 -5.27 -16.06
C TYR A 38 1.81 -4.99 -16.07
N SER A 39 2.61 -5.76 -15.36
CA SER A 39 4.07 -5.61 -15.30
C SER A 39 4.79 -6.91 -15.68
N THR A 40 5.98 -7.18 -15.15
CA THR A 40 6.74 -8.41 -15.47
C THR A 40 6.42 -9.55 -14.50
N ASP A 41 6.83 -10.77 -14.85
CA ASP A 41 6.59 -11.98 -14.04
C ASP A 41 7.12 -11.87 -12.59
N ASP A 42 8.20 -11.10 -12.38
CA ASP A 42 8.82 -10.89 -11.08
C ASP A 42 8.22 -9.71 -10.30
N SER A 43 7.45 -8.83 -10.94
CA SER A 43 6.96 -7.59 -10.34
C SER A 43 6.05 -7.83 -9.15
N GLY A 44 5.20 -8.87 -9.16
CA GLY A 44 4.32 -9.18 -8.04
C GLY A 44 5.10 -9.47 -6.74
N LYS A 45 6.17 -10.27 -6.83
CA LYS A 45 7.03 -10.58 -5.67
C LYS A 45 7.83 -9.35 -5.23
N PHE A 46 8.35 -8.59 -6.19
CA PHE A 46 9.11 -7.37 -5.92
C PHE A 46 8.25 -6.32 -5.20
N VAL A 47 7.05 -6.02 -5.70
CA VAL A 47 6.12 -5.07 -5.07
C VAL A 47 5.70 -5.54 -3.68
N ASN A 48 5.37 -6.83 -3.51
CA ASN A 48 5.02 -7.39 -2.21
C ASN A 48 6.15 -7.18 -1.18
N GLY A 49 7.39 -7.50 -1.56
CA GLY A 49 8.55 -7.39 -0.66
C GLY A 49 8.80 -5.97 -0.17
N ILE A 50 8.73 -4.98 -1.06
CA ILE A 50 8.94 -3.57 -0.71
C ILE A 50 7.82 -3.05 0.20
N LEU A 51 6.56 -3.30 -0.15
CA LEU A 51 5.44 -2.80 0.64
C LEU A 51 5.30 -3.52 1.99
N ASP A 52 5.66 -4.80 2.08
CA ASP A 52 5.75 -5.52 3.36
C ASP A 52 6.82 -4.92 4.28
N SER A 53 7.94 -4.44 3.72
CA SER A 53 8.97 -3.71 4.48
C SER A 53 8.40 -2.41 5.03
N LEU A 54 7.76 -1.60 4.17
CA LEU A 54 7.11 -0.35 4.60
C LEU A 54 6.05 -0.60 5.68
N ARG A 55 5.24 -1.66 5.54
CA ARG A 55 4.21 -2.02 6.53
C ARG A 55 4.80 -2.30 7.90
N LYS A 56 5.97 -2.94 7.99
CA LYS A 56 6.62 -3.23 9.28
C LYS A 56 7.06 -1.97 10.02
N GLU A 57 7.30 -0.88 9.28
CA GLU A 57 7.66 0.42 9.84
C GLU A 57 6.43 1.27 10.22
N LEU A 58 5.23 0.89 9.76
CA LEU A 58 4.00 1.59 10.13
C LEU A 58 3.56 1.26 11.56
N LEU A 59 3.35 2.31 12.36
CA LEU A 59 2.74 2.22 13.68
C LEU A 59 1.19 2.23 13.62
N ARG A 60 0.59 1.43 12.72
CA ARG A 60 -0.87 1.26 12.63
C ARG A 60 -1.31 -0.17 12.32
N PRO A 61 -2.51 -0.60 12.74
CA PRO A 61 -3.01 -1.94 12.46
C PRO A 61 -3.02 -2.29 10.97
N ALA A 62 -2.49 -3.45 10.62
CA ALA A 62 -2.32 -3.86 9.22
C ALA A 62 -3.63 -4.21 8.51
N ARG A 63 -4.62 -4.70 9.25
CA ARG A 63 -5.88 -5.27 8.71
C ARG A 63 -7.13 -4.47 9.05
N GLN A 64 -6.99 -3.35 9.75
CA GLN A 64 -8.11 -2.53 10.18
C GLN A 64 -7.92 -1.11 9.66
N PRO A 65 -9.00 -0.44 9.21
CA PRO A 65 -9.00 1.00 9.08
C PRO A 65 -8.73 1.62 10.44
N THR A 66 -7.92 2.68 10.47
CA THR A 66 -7.83 3.60 11.60
C THR A 66 -8.85 4.70 11.38
N GLU A 67 -9.54 5.13 12.44
CA GLU A 67 -10.51 6.23 12.35
C GLU A 67 -9.85 7.46 11.72
N THR A 68 -10.57 8.14 10.84
CA THR A 68 -10.16 9.47 10.39
C THR A 68 -10.30 10.39 11.60
N PRO A 69 -9.31 11.22 11.96
CA PRO A 69 -9.58 12.27 12.93
C PRO A 69 -10.76 13.07 12.37
N GLY A 70 -11.90 12.99 13.07
CA GLY A 70 -13.10 13.72 12.70
C GLY A 70 -12.75 15.21 12.53
N PRO A 71 -13.56 15.98 11.78
CA PRO A 71 -13.32 17.41 11.65
C PRO A 71 -13.10 17.98 13.04
N THR A 72 -11.93 18.58 13.29
CA THR A 72 -11.66 19.31 14.51
C THR A 72 -12.75 20.35 14.61
N THR A 73 -13.77 20.07 15.41
CA THR A 73 -14.79 21.05 15.78
C THR A 73 -14.04 22.12 16.57
N ALA A 74 -13.72 23.21 15.90
CA ALA A 74 -13.27 24.45 16.52
C ALA A 74 -14.46 25.15 17.17
#